data_AF-A0A077LJ96-F1
#
_entry.id   AF-A0A077LJ96-F1
#
_cell.length_a   1.000
_cell.length_b   1.000
_cell.length_c   1.000
_cell.angle_alpha   90.00
_cell.angle_beta   90.00
_cell.angle_gamma   90.00
#
_symmetry.space_group_name_H-M   'P 1'
#
loop_
_entity.id
_entity.type
_entity.pdbx_description
1 polymer ?
#
loop_
_entity_poly.entity_id
_entity_poly.type
_entity_poly.pdbx_seq_one_letter_code
_entity_poly.pdbx_strand_id
1 'polypeptide(L)'
;MLESLDTIKSDLEQTATHLESLSIAMSGHLIFLNQRGGHVDGLDVQGHIAAIESSAQALRSAALRIDESQRAEPSAVYPHPEVLA
;
A
#
# COMPACT_ATOMS: atom_id res chain seq x y z
N MET A 1 -1.30 23.87 4.29
CA MET A 1 -0.24 23.41 3.36
C MET A 1 -0.68 22.03 2.91
N LEU A 2 -1.04 21.87 1.63
CA LEU A 2 -1.45 20.56 1.10
C LEU A 2 -0.22 19.65 1.06
N GLU A 3 -0.31 18.45 1.62
CA GLU A 3 0.73 17.43 1.46
C GLU A 3 0.93 17.14 -0.03
N SER A 4 2.18 16.95 -0.44
CA SER A 4 2.48 16.60 -1.83
C SER A 4 2.02 15.16 -2.11
N LEU A 5 1.63 14.88 -3.35
CA LEU A 5 1.28 13.53 -3.78
C LEU A 5 2.44 12.54 -3.57
N ASP A 6 3.69 13.01 -3.65
CA ASP A 6 4.88 12.20 -3.35
C ASP A 6 4.96 11.81 -1.88
N THR A 7 4.63 12.74 -0.97
CA THR A 7 4.57 12.47 0.47
C THR A 7 3.49 11.43 0.76
N ILE A 8 2.29 11.61 0.21
CA ILE A 8 1.17 10.68 0.38
C ILE A 8 1.54 9.29 -0.16
N LYS A 9 2.17 9.21 -1.34
CA LYS A 9 2.63 7.94 -1.92
C LYS A 9 3.62 7.24 -0.99
N SER A 10 4.64 7.95 -0.52
CA SER A 10 5.64 7.40 0.41
C SER A 10 5.01 6.87 1.69
N ASP A 11 4.04 7.60 2.26
CA ASP A 11 3.35 7.18 3.48
C ASP A 11 2.50 5.92 3.27
N LEU A 12 1.84 5.80 2.11
CA LEU A 12 1.08 4.61 1.73
C LEU A 12 2.00 3.38 1.61
N GLU A 13 3.14 3.53 0.95
CA GLU A 13 4.13 2.46 0.78
C GLU A 13 4.76 2.03 2.12
N GLN A 14 5.09 3.00 2.97
CA GLN A 14 5.63 2.73 4.30
C GLN A 14 4.60 2.03 5.18
N THR A 15 3.35 2.50 5.17
CA THR A 15 2.26 1.89 5.93
C THR A 15 2.00 0.45 5.45
N ALA A 16 1.98 0.21 4.14
CA ALA A 16 1.87 -1.15 3.60
C ALA A 16 2.98 -2.08 4.12
N THR A 17 4.23 -1.59 4.12
CA THR A 17 5.39 -2.34 4.63
C THR A 17 5.27 -2.65 6.14
N HIS A 18 4.76 -1.71 6.93
CA HIS A 18 4.50 -1.94 8.35
C HIS A 18 3.41 -2.99 8.58
N LEU A 19 2.33 -2.96 7.80
CA LEU A 19 1.25 -3.94 7.89
C LEU A 19 1.72 -5.36 7.54
N GLU A 20 2.59 -5.50 6.54
CA GLU A 20 3.20 -6.81 6.23
C GLU A 20 4.07 -7.33 7.36
N SER A 21 4.90 -6.46 7.94
CA SER A 21 5.74 -6.81 9.09
C SER A 21 4.87 -7.27 10.26
N LEU A 22 3.74 -6.61 10.48
CA LEU A 22 2.75 -6.99 11.50
C LEU A 22 2.10 -8.35 11.18
N SER A 23 1.68 -8.59 9.93
CA SER A 23 1.13 -9.88 9.49
C SER A 23 2.10 -11.02 9.76
N ILE A 24 3.38 -10.84 9.43
CA ILE A 24 4.43 -11.84 9.65
C ILE A 24 4.61 -12.11 11.15
N ALA A 25 4.67 -11.07 11.98
CA ALA A 25 4.80 -11.22 13.42
C ALA A 25 3.59 -11.96 14.03
N MET A 26 2.37 -11.59 13.64
CA MET A 26 1.14 -12.25 14.09
C MET A 26 1.09 -13.72 13.65
N SER A 27 1.51 -14.01 12.42
CA SER A 27 1.62 -15.39 11.92
C SER A 27 2.60 -16.21 12.76
N GLY A 28 3.76 -15.64 13.10
CA GLY A 28 4.73 -16.27 13.98
C GLY A 28 4.16 -16.56 15.38
N HIS A 29 3.45 -15.60 15.97
CA HIS A 29 2.77 -15.80 17.26
C HIS A 29 1.70 -16.88 17.21
N LEU A 30 0.89 -16.91 16.15
CA LEU A 30 -0.13 -17.94 15.96
C LEU A 30 0.48 -19.34 15.86
N ILE A 31 1.56 -19.49 15.07
CA ILE A 31 2.31 -20.74 14.95
C ILE A 31 2.85 -21.18 16.31
N PHE A 32 3.46 -20.26 17.05
CA PHE A 32 4.01 -20.55 18.38
C PHE A 32 2.93 -20.99 19.38
N LEU A 33 1.78 -20.31 19.43
CA LEU A 33 0.67 -20.64 20.31
C LEU A 33 0.09 -22.02 19.99
N ASN A 34 -0.14 -22.31 18.71
CA ASN A 34 -0.62 -23.60 18.25
C ASN A 34 0.33 -24.74 18.65
N GLN A 35 1.65 -24.55 18.52
CA GLN A 35 2.66 -25.55 18.91
C GLN A 35 2.70 -25.81 20.43
N ARG A 36 2.38 -24.81 21.26
CA ARG A 36 2.33 -24.96 22.72
C ARG A 36 1.00 -25.54 23.23
N GLY A 37 0.06 -25.87 22.36
CA GLY A 37 -1.29 -26.27 22.76
C GLY A 37 -2.10 -25.12 23.38
N GLY A 38 -1.67 -23.87 23.16
CA GLY A 38 -2.42 -22.68 23.53
C GLY A 38 -3.60 -22.54 22.58
N HIS A 39 -4.81 -22.84 23.06
CA HIS A 39 -6.01 -22.59 22.29
C HIS A 39 -6.35 -21.10 22.39
N VAL A 40 -6.44 -20.42 21.24
CA VAL A 40 -6.96 -19.06 21.17
C VAL A 40 -8.47 -19.18 20.96
N ASP A 41 -9.22 -19.35 22.05
CA ASP A 41 -10.68 -19.42 22.00
C ASP A 41 -11.28 -18.07 21.58
N GLY A 42 -12.18 -18.10 20.59
CA GLY A 42 -13.07 -16.97 20.26
C GLY A 42 -12.49 -15.83 19.42
N LEU A 43 -11.22 -15.90 18.99
CA LEU A 43 -10.62 -14.91 18.07
C LEU A 43 -10.16 -15.57 16.77
N ASP A 44 -10.73 -15.13 15.64
CA ASP A 44 -10.27 -15.52 14.30
C ASP A 44 -8.99 -14.75 13.93
N VAL A 45 -7.88 -15.15 14.54
CA VAL A 45 -6.57 -14.55 14.31
C VAL A 45 -6.14 -14.72 12.85
N GLN A 46 -6.52 -15.82 12.19
CA GLN A 46 -6.24 -16.03 10.77
C GLN A 46 -6.99 -15.03 9.89
N GLY A 47 -8.28 -14.80 10.16
CA GLY A 47 -9.06 -13.78 9.47
C GLY A 47 -8.48 -12.37 9.65
N HIS A 48 -7.99 -12.04 10.85
CA HIS A 48 -7.32 -10.76 11.09
C HIS A 48 -6.00 -10.62 10.32
N ILE A 49 -5.18 -11.66 10.26
CA ILE A 49 -3.94 -11.69 9.45
C ILE A 49 -4.28 -11.44 7.98
N ALA A 50 -5.27 -12.15 7.43
CA ALA A 50 -5.69 -11.97 6.04
C ALA A 50 -6.24 -10.56 5.76
N ALA A 51 -6.94 -9.95 6.72
CA ALA A 51 -7.43 -8.57 6.59
C ALA A 51 -6.29 -7.54 6.57
N ILE A 52 -5.24 -7.76 7.37
CA ILE A 52 -4.03 -6.92 7.37
C ILE A 52 -3.30 -7.00 6.03
N GLU A 53 -3.13 -8.21 5.47
CA GLU A 53 -2.51 -8.42 4.16
C GLU A 53 -3.31 -7.74 3.03
N SER A 54 -4.63 -7.88 3.07
CA SER A 54 -5.53 -7.20 2.13
C SER A 54 -5.39 -5.67 2.21
N SER A 55 -5.28 -5.13 3.43
CA SER A 55 -5.09 -3.69 3.65
C SER A 55 -3.74 -3.22 3.10
N ALA A 56 -2.66 -3.96 3.32
CA ALA A 56 -1.34 -3.67 2.75
C ALA A 56 -1.38 -3.64 1.21
N GLN A 57 -2.08 -4.59 0.59
CA GLN A 57 -2.24 -4.65 -0.86
C GLN A 57 -3.07 -3.48 -1.41
N ALA A 58 -4.11 -3.07 -0.71
CA ALA A 58 -4.91 -1.91 -1.08
C ALA A 58 -4.09 -0.61 -1.04
N LEU A 59 -3.26 -0.43 -0.01
CA LEU A 59 -2.36 0.73 0.11
C LEU A 59 -1.35 0.80 -1.03
N ARG A 60 -0.72 -0.33 -1.40
CA ARG A 60 0.17 -0.39 -2.57
C ARG A 60 -0.55 -0.05 -3.87
N SER A 61 -1.77 -0.56 -4.03
CA SER A 61 -2.57 -0.28 -5.22
C SER A 61 -2.92 1.21 -5.31
N ALA A 62 -3.18 1.87 -4.18
CA ALA A 62 -3.39 3.31 -4.13
C ALA A 62 -2.11 4.09 -4.48
N ALA A 63 -0.95 3.69 -3.94
CA ALA A 63 0.34 4.30 -4.25
C ALA A 63 0.68 4.19 -5.76
N LEU A 64 0.43 3.04 -6.39
CA LEU A 64 0.62 2.85 -7.83
C LEU A 64 -0.26 3.78 -8.66
N ARG A 65 -1.53 3.97 -8.28
CA ARG A 65 -2.44 4.89 -8.99
C ARG A 65 -1.97 6.34 -8.90
N ILE A 66 -1.35 6.74 -7.78
CA ILE A 66 -0.76 8.09 -7.65
C ILE A 66 0.41 8.23 -8.62
N ASP A 67 1.30 7.24 -8.70
CA ASP A 67 2.44 7.23 -9.62
C ASP A 67 1.98 7.32 -11.10
N GLU A 68 0.97 6.53 -11.48
CA GLU A 68 0.36 6.57 -12.82
C GLU A 68 -0.25 7.94 -13.14
N SER A 69 -0.93 8.56 -12.16
CA SER A 69 -1.55 9.88 -12.33
C SER A 69 -0.51 10.99 -12.53
N GLN A 70 0.64 10.90 -11.85
CA GLN A 70 1.75 11.84 -12.03
C GLN A 70 2.47 11.65 -13.38
N ARG A 71 2.51 10.42 -13.92
CA ARG A 71 3.11 10.12 -15.22
C ARG A 71 2.24 10.55 -16.41
N ALA A 72 0.94 10.73 -16.21
CA ALA A 72 -0.02 11.04 -17.28
C ALA A 72 -0.05 12.52 -17.71
N GLU A 73 0.80 13.39 -17.17
CA GLU A 73 0.91 14.78 -17.65
C GLU A 73 1.49 14.81 -19.09
N PRO A 74 0.72 15.23 -20.10
CA PRO A 74 1.18 15.23 -21.47
C PRO A 74 2.15 16.37 -21.71
N SER A 75 3.39 16.04 -22.07
CA SER A 75 4.31 16.91 -22.81
C SER A 75 3.76 17.17 -24.22
N ALA A 76 2.65 17.88 -24.34
CA ALA A 76 2.19 18.46 -25.59
C ALA A 76 2.86 19.84 -25.75
N VAL A 77 4.14 19.82 -26.14
CA VAL A 77 4.77 20.98 -26.77
C VAL A 77 4.05 21.18 -28.11
N TYR A 78 3.10 22.10 -28.15
CA TYR A 78 2.51 22.53 -29.42
C TYR A 78 3.58 23.30 -30.21
N PRO A 79 3.97 22.88 -31.43
CA PRO A 79 4.72 23.77 -32.30
C PRO A 79 3.80 24.92 -32.71
N HIS A 80 4.21 26.15 -32.39
CA HIS A 80 3.56 27.37 -32.85
C HIS A 80 3.52 27.39 -34.40
N PRO A 81 2.39 27.77 -35.03
CA PRO A 81 2.36 27.98 -36.47
C PRO A 81 3.06 29.31 -36.79
N GLU A 82 4.36 29.27 -37.11
CA GLU A 82 5.02 30.39 -37.78
C GLU A 82 4.50 30.46 -39.22
N VAL A 83 3.54 31.38 -39.40
CA VAL A 83 3.42 32.34 -40.51
C VAL A 83 4.27 31.99 -41.73
N LEU A 84 3.70 31.22 -42.66
CA LEU A 84 4.13 31.25 -44.06
C LEU A 84 3.35 32.38 -44.75
N ALA A 85 4.12 33.45 -44.99
CA ALA A 85 3.78 34.59 -45.84
C ALA A 85 3.57 34.19 -47.30
#